data_AF-U3TZT2-F1
#
_entry.id   AF-U3TZT2-F1
#
_cell.length_a   1.000
_cell.length_b   1.000
_cell.length_c   1.000
_cell.angle_alpha   90.00
_cell.angle_beta   90.00
_cell.angle_gamma   90.00
#
_symmetry.space_group_name_H-M   'P 1'
#
loop_
_entity.id
_entity.type
_entity.pdbx_description
1 polymer ?
#
loop_
_entity_poly.entity_id
_entity_poly.type
_entity_poly.pdbx_seq_one_letter_code
_entity_poly.pdbx_strand_id
1 'polypeptide(L)'
;MVPEIDLPGHASALAVAMSELMSAPGPYAMERGWGVFKPLLDPSNEAVFRFIDTLIGEVAAIFPDPYIHIGGDEVDPSQWNASPKIQQFMRDYGLQDAHALQAWFNQRVEKILAAHQRRMLGWDEVYHPDLPKSIVIQSWQGQDALSEVVKQGYRGILSTGFYLDQPQSAAYHYRNEP
;
A
#
# COMPACT_ATOMS: atom_id res chain seq x y z
N MET A 1 -13.07 -6.86 -12.16
CA MET A 1 -12.49 -7.52 -10.96
C MET A 1 -11.17 -6.83 -10.73
N VAL A 2 -11.01 -6.13 -9.61
CA VAL A 2 -9.78 -5.42 -9.27
C VAL A 2 -9.01 -6.29 -8.28
N PRO A 3 -7.84 -6.85 -8.64
CA PRO A 3 -7.02 -7.59 -7.69
C PRO A 3 -6.33 -6.62 -6.72
N GLU A 4 -6.10 -7.09 -5.49
CA GLU A 4 -5.31 -6.40 -4.49
C GLU A 4 -4.05 -7.19 -4.14
N ILE A 5 -2.93 -6.49 -4.08
CA ILE A 5 -1.64 -6.99 -3.60
C ILE A 5 -1.13 -5.95 -2.61
N ASP A 6 -1.36 -6.20 -1.32
CA ASP A 6 -1.05 -5.23 -0.28
C ASP A 6 0.46 -5.11 -0.02
N LEU A 7 0.98 -3.89 -0.17
CA LEU A 7 2.38 -3.52 -0.11
C LEU A 7 2.52 -2.09 0.46
N PRO A 8 3.57 -1.79 1.26
CA PRO A 8 4.61 -2.68 1.75
C PRO A 8 4.23 -3.42 3.04
N GLY A 9 3.04 -3.09 3.59
CA GLY A 9 2.40 -3.64 4.79
C GLY A 9 1.85 -5.04 4.60
N HIS A 10 1.17 -5.55 5.64
CA HIS A 10 0.47 -6.85 5.65
C HIS A 10 1.27 -8.02 5.04
N ALA A 11 2.60 -7.96 5.14
CA ALA A 11 3.50 -8.80 4.38
C ALA A 11 3.96 -10.05 5.15
N SER A 12 3.35 -10.42 6.28
CA SER A 12 3.79 -11.54 7.11
C SER A 12 3.89 -12.86 6.35
N ALA A 13 2.96 -13.13 5.41
CA ALA A 13 3.03 -14.31 4.55
C ALA A 13 4.25 -14.27 3.61
N LEU A 14 4.52 -13.10 3.01
CA LEU A 14 5.68 -12.88 2.15
C LEU A 14 6.98 -12.96 2.95
N ALA A 15 6.99 -12.48 4.19
CA ALA A 15 8.13 -12.54 5.10
C ALA A 15 8.56 -13.98 5.43
N VAL A 16 7.60 -14.90 5.57
CA VAL A 16 7.87 -16.33 5.77
C VAL A 16 8.45 -16.96 4.50
N ALA A 17 7.94 -16.60 3.33
CA ALA A 17 8.34 -17.19 2.06
C ALA A 17 9.66 -16.63 1.50
N MET A 18 9.89 -15.33 1.70
CA MET A 18 10.93 -14.52 1.05
C MET A 18 11.51 -13.49 2.04
N SER A 19 12.09 -14.00 3.14
CA SER A 19 12.63 -13.16 4.22
C SER A 19 13.69 -12.14 3.76
N GLU A 20 14.38 -12.41 2.65
CA GLU A 20 15.38 -11.53 2.04
C GLU A 20 14.80 -10.24 1.46
N LEU A 21 13.48 -10.16 1.28
CA LEU A 21 12.78 -8.96 0.82
C LEU A 21 12.37 -8.02 1.97
N MET A 22 12.48 -8.48 3.23
CA MET A 22 11.96 -7.77 4.39
C MET A 22 12.97 -6.79 4.99
N SER A 23 12.43 -5.81 5.71
CA SER A 23 13.17 -4.72 6.36
C SER A 23 13.98 -5.12 7.59
N ALA A 24 13.65 -6.27 8.18
CA ALA A 24 14.32 -6.84 9.35
C ALA A 24 14.79 -8.27 9.03
N PRO A 25 15.80 -8.78 9.75
CA PRO A 25 16.15 -10.20 9.64
C PRO A 25 15.04 -11.07 10.25
N GLY A 26 14.85 -12.25 9.66
CA GLY A 26 14.01 -13.30 10.25
C GLY A 26 14.63 -13.93 11.52
N PRO A 27 14.08 -15.05 11.99
CA PRO A 27 13.02 -15.84 11.36
C PRO A 27 11.64 -15.19 11.45
N TYR A 28 10.82 -15.41 10.42
CA TYR A 28 9.41 -15.02 10.39
C TYR A 28 8.53 -16.25 10.62
N ALA A 29 7.36 -16.02 11.22
CA ALA A 29 6.33 -17.04 11.41
C ALA A 29 5.02 -16.55 10.81
N MET A 30 4.16 -17.49 10.40
CA MET A 30 2.80 -17.15 9.96
C MET A 30 2.01 -16.58 11.13
N GLU A 31 1.39 -15.43 10.90
CA GLU A 31 0.46 -14.84 11.85
C GLU A 31 -0.83 -15.64 11.90
N ARG A 32 -1.34 -15.87 13.12
CA ARG A 32 -2.54 -16.68 13.38
C ARG A 32 -3.71 -15.89 13.98
N GLY A 33 -3.54 -14.59 14.13
CA GLY A 33 -4.54 -13.68 14.66
C GLY A 33 -4.72 -12.46 13.76
N TRP A 34 -5.64 -11.58 14.14
CA TRP A 34 -5.86 -10.29 13.49
C TRP A 34 -5.05 -9.18 14.18
N GLY A 35 -4.60 -8.20 13.40
CA GLY A 35 -3.90 -7.02 13.89
C GLY A 35 -2.92 -6.45 12.87
N VAL A 36 -2.31 -5.34 13.24
CA VAL A 36 -1.21 -4.72 12.49
C VAL A 36 0.09 -5.42 12.84
N PHE A 37 0.77 -5.96 11.83
CA PHE A 37 2.02 -6.70 12.02
C PHE A 37 3.22 -5.92 11.49
N LYS A 38 4.36 -6.15 12.14
CA LYS A 38 5.61 -5.43 11.88
C LYS A 38 6.32 -5.75 10.56
N PRO A 39 6.21 -6.95 9.95
CA PRO A 39 6.94 -7.24 8.73
C PRO A 39 6.58 -6.27 7.60
N LEU A 40 7.57 -5.50 7.16
CA LEU A 40 7.49 -4.60 6.03
C LEU A 40 8.54 -4.95 4.98
N LEU A 41 8.18 -4.82 3.70
CA LEU A 41 9.16 -4.87 2.61
C LEU A 41 10.23 -3.79 2.78
N ASP A 42 11.48 -4.11 2.39
CA ASP A 42 12.63 -3.19 2.45
C ASP A 42 12.67 -2.26 1.21
N PRO A 43 12.31 -0.96 1.32
CA PRO A 43 12.30 -0.06 0.17
C PRO A 43 13.71 0.25 -0.34
N SER A 44 14.76 -0.01 0.45
CA SER A 44 16.16 0.14 0.03
C SER A 44 16.70 -1.05 -0.75
N ASN A 45 15.92 -2.12 -0.91
CA ASN A 45 16.32 -3.35 -1.59
C ASN A 45 15.70 -3.43 -3.00
N GLU A 46 16.53 -3.27 -4.05
CA GLU A 46 16.06 -3.40 -5.43
C GLU A 46 15.50 -4.79 -5.79
N ALA A 47 15.78 -5.83 -4.99
CA ALA A 47 15.12 -7.13 -5.17
C ALA A 47 13.61 -7.06 -4.92
N VAL A 48 13.14 -6.18 -4.03
CA VAL A 48 11.72 -5.94 -3.76
C VAL A 48 11.03 -5.45 -5.03
N PHE A 49 11.60 -4.45 -5.72
CA PHE A 49 10.99 -3.91 -6.93
C PHE A 49 11.01 -4.90 -8.10
N ARG A 50 12.05 -5.74 -8.21
CA ARG A 50 12.06 -6.83 -9.22
C ARG A 50 10.99 -7.90 -8.94
N PHE A 51 10.78 -8.23 -7.66
CA PHE A 51 9.71 -9.12 -7.25
C PHE A 51 8.34 -8.53 -7.58
N ILE A 52 8.09 -7.28 -7.19
CA ILE A 52 6.84 -6.56 -7.47
C ILE A 52 6.58 -6.46 -8.97
N ASP A 53 7.60 -6.14 -9.78
CA ASP A 53 7.50 -6.08 -11.24
C ASP A 53 7.08 -7.41 -11.87
N THR A 54 7.72 -8.51 -11.44
CA THR A 54 7.38 -9.85 -11.89
C THR A 54 5.93 -10.22 -11.50
N LEU A 55 5.58 -10.01 -10.23
CA LEU A 55 4.26 -10.33 -9.69
C LEU A 55 3.15 -9.52 -10.38
N ILE A 56 3.36 -8.22 -10.57
CA ILE A 56 2.41 -7.35 -11.28
C ILE A 56 2.26 -7.79 -12.73
N GLY A 57 3.34 -8.18 -13.41
CA GLY A 57 3.27 -8.70 -14.77
C GLY A 57 2.40 -9.96 -14.88
N GLU A 58 2.57 -10.90 -13.94
CA GLU A 58 1.75 -12.12 -13.88
C GLU A 58 0.28 -11.82 -13.58
N VAL A 59 0.01 -10.95 -12.59
CA VAL A 59 -1.35 -10.54 -12.21
C VAL A 59 -2.03 -9.79 -13.36
N ALA A 60 -1.31 -8.88 -14.02
CA ALA A 60 -1.81 -8.16 -15.19
C ALA A 60 -2.13 -9.07 -16.37
N ALA A 61 -1.45 -10.22 -16.51
CA ALA A 61 -1.76 -11.19 -17.56
C ALA A 61 -3.08 -11.95 -17.29
N ILE A 62 -3.46 -12.09 -16.00
CA ILE A 62 -4.67 -12.80 -15.57
C ILE A 62 -5.89 -11.86 -15.51
N PHE A 63 -5.71 -10.65 -14.97
CA PHE A 63 -6.79 -9.70 -14.73
C PHE A 63 -6.78 -8.59 -15.80
N PRO A 64 -7.84 -8.50 -16.65
CA PRO A 64 -7.87 -7.52 -17.75
C PRO A 64 -8.19 -6.10 -17.30
N ASP A 65 -8.66 -5.92 -16.06
CA ASP A 65 -9.05 -4.63 -15.50
C ASP A 65 -7.85 -3.65 -15.50
N PRO A 66 -8.07 -2.36 -15.79
CA PRO A 66 -6.98 -1.39 -15.81
C PRO A 66 -6.43 -1.06 -14.41
N TYR A 67 -7.10 -1.45 -13.32
CA TYR A 67 -6.66 -1.16 -11.96
C TYR A 67 -6.05 -2.38 -11.25
N ILE A 68 -5.04 -2.12 -10.44
CA ILE A 68 -4.55 -3.05 -9.41
C ILE A 68 -4.48 -2.25 -8.11
N HIS A 69 -5.09 -2.79 -7.05
CA HIS A 69 -5.03 -2.24 -5.69
C HIS A 69 -3.69 -2.64 -5.07
N ILE A 70 -2.91 -1.69 -4.54
CA ILE A 70 -1.61 -1.97 -3.92
C ILE A 70 -1.64 -2.02 -2.39
N GLY A 71 -2.84 -1.90 -1.81
CA GLY A 71 -3.04 -1.77 -0.37
C GLY A 71 -2.43 -0.48 0.13
N GLY A 72 -1.44 -0.61 1.01
CA GLY A 72 -0.62 0.49 1.53
C GLY A 72 -1.11 1.08 2.85
N ASP A 73 -2.03 0.39 3.50
CA ASP A 73 -2.59 0.73 4.81
C ASP A 73 -1.71 0.23 5.98
N GLU A 74 -2.01 0.74 7.18
CA GLU A 74 -1.51 0.28 8.48
C GLU A 74 0.02 0.06 8.57
N VAL A 75 0.81 0.87 7.88
CA VAL A 75 2.28 0.77 7.90
C VAL A 75 2.84 1.16 9.28
N ASP A 76 3.33 0.17 10.05
CA ASP A 76 4.12 0.37 11.27
C ASP A 76 5.62 0.51 10.93
N PRO A 77 6.21 1.72 10.98
CA PRO A 77 7.57 1.96 10.49
C PRO A 77 8.68 1.50 11.46
N SER A 78 8.36 0.80 12.55
CA SER A 78 9.33 0.41 13.58
C SER A 78 10.54 -0.35 13.01
N GLN A 79 10.34 -1.23 12.03
CA GLN A 79 11.45 -1.95 11.37
C GLN A 79 12.29 -1.05 10.46
N TRP A 80 11.68 -0.11 9.72
CA TRP A 80 12.39 0.87 8.91
C TRP A 80 13.23 1.82 9.79
N ASN A 81 12.66 2.25 10.92
CA ASN A 81 13.32 3.14 11.87
C ASN A 81 14.51 2.45 12.57
N ALA A 82 14.40 1.15 12.84
CA ALA A 82 15.46 0.38 13.48
C ALA A 82 16.59 -0.05 12.53
N SER A 83 16.38 -0.03 11.21
CA SER A 83 17.33 -0.55 10.22
C SER A 83 18.39 0.49 9.82
N PRO A 84 19.69 0.29 10.14
CA PRO A 84 20.74 1.24 9.78
C PRO A 84 20.88 1.43 8.26
N LYS A 85 20.61 0.37 7.49
CA LYS A 85 20.63 0.38 6.02
C LYS A 85 19.52 1.29 5.48
N ILE A 86 18.29 1.13 5.96
CA ILE A 86 17.15 1.95 5.52
C ILE A 86 17.34 3.40 5.97
N GLN A 87 17.84 3.62 7.19
CA GLN A 87 18.16 4.97 7.67
C GLN A 87 19.25 5.64 6.81
N GLN A 88 20.26 4.89 6.34
CA GLN A 88 21.26 5.42 5.41
C GLN A 88 20.63 5.74 4.06
N PHE A 89 19.82 4.83 3.51
CA PHE A 89 19.09 5.06 2.28
C PHE A 89 18.21 6.31 2.35
N MET A 90 17.47 6.50 3.43
CA MET A 90 16.67 7.71 3.64
C MET A 90 17.53 8.98 3.61
N ARG A 91 18.72 8.97 4.23
CA ARG A 91 19.66 10.11 4.16
C ARG A 91 20.16 10.36 2.73
N ASP A 92 20.52 9.31 2.01
CA ASP A 92 21.06 9.41 0.65
C ASP A 92 20.03 9.99 -0.34
N TYR A 93 18.75 9.70 -0.12
CA TYR A 93 17.63 10.17 -0.94
C TYR A 93 16.91 11.40 -0.37
N GLY A 94 17.37 11.94 0.76
CA GLY A 94 16.77 13.13 1.40
C GLY A 94 15.35 12.91 1.95
N LEU A 95 15.01 11.67 2.35
CA LEU A 95 13.71 11.29 2.88
C LEU A 95 13.67 11.57 4.39
N GLN A 96 12.75 12.44 4.81
CA GLN A 96 12.73 12.98 6.18
C GLN A 96 12.26 11.97 7.23
N ASP A 97 11.27 11.15 6.87
CA ASP A 97 10.63 10.21 7.77
C ASP A 97 10.08 8.98 7.01
N ALA A 98 9.47 8.07 7.75
CA ALA A 98 8.89 6.85 7.19
C ALA A 98 7.73 7.12 6.21
N HIS A 99 7.00 8.22 6.38
CA HIS A 99 5.94 8.59 5.45
C HIS A 99 6.53 9.02 4.10
N ALA A 100 7.60 9.81 4.11
CA ALA A 100 8.37 10.13 2.90
C ALA A 100 8.97 8.88 2.24
N LEU A 101 9.41 7.90 3.05
CA LEU A 101 9.89 6.60 2.54
C LEU A 101 8.78 5.78 1.88
N GLN A 102 7.60 5.71 2.49
CA GLN A 102 6.43 5.04 1.91
C GLN A 102 5.96 5.74 0.63
N ALA A 103 5.92 7.06 0.60
CA ALA A 103 5.60 7.83 -0.60
C ALA A 103 6.61 7.54 -1.73
N TRP A 104 7.90 7.48 -1.41
CA TRP A 104 8.94 7.08 -2.38
C TRP A 104 8.73 5.65 -2.91
N PHE A 105 8.40 4.71 -2.02
CA PHE A 105 8.07 3.33 -2.39
C PHE A 105 6.85 3.27 -3.33
N ASN A 106 5.77 3.96 -2.99
CA ASN A 106 4.54 4.02 -3.80
C ASN A 106 4.81 4.61 -5.19
N GLN A 107 5.62 5.67 -5.29
CA GLN A 107 6.02 6.24 -6.58
C GLN A 107 6.81 5.24 -7.45
N ARG A 108 7.63 4.37 -6.84
CA ARG A 108 8.32 3.28 -7.56
C ARG A 108 7.35 2.22 -8.04
N VAL A 109 6.39 1.80 -7.20
CA VAL A 109 5.36 0.81 -7.57
C VAL A 109 4.41 1.35 -8.65
N GLU A 110 4.05 2.63 -8.60
CA GLU A 110 3.23 3.29 -9.62
C GLU A 110 3.86 3.22 -11.00
N LYS A 111 5.17 3.49 -11.09
CA LYS A 111 5.91 3.37 -12.36
C LYS A 111 5.95 1.94 -12.89
N ILE A 112 6.04 0.94 -12.01
CA ILE A 112 5.96 -0.47 -12.39
C ILE A 112 4.56 -0.79 -12.95
N LEU A 113 3.50 -0.38 -12.26
CA LEU A 113 2.12 -0.55 -12.74
C LEU A 113 1.92 0.11 -14.11
N ALA A 114 2.40 1.35 -14.28
CA ALA A 114 2.30 2.08 -15.53
C ALA A 114 3.04 1.36 -16.68
N ALA A 115 4.21 0.75 -16.42
CA ALA A 115 4.94 -0.05 -17.39
C ALA A 115 4.15 -1.28 -17.86
N HIS A 116 3.32 -1.86 -16.98
CA HIS A 116 2.37 -2.93 -17.30
C HIS A 116 1.00 -2.44 -17.79
N GLN A 117 0.87 -1.15 -18.12
CA GLN A 117 -0.37 -0.51 -18.57
C GLN A 117 -1.52 -0.62 -17.53
N ARG A 118 -1.16 -0.66 -16.25
CA ARG A 118 -2.08 -0.65 -15.12
C ARG A 118 -2.04 0.70 -14.40
N ARG A 119 -3.14 1.03 -13.74
CA ARG A 119 -3.31 2.23 -12.92
C ARG A 119 -3.36 1.82 -11.47
N MET A 120 -2.63 2.56 -10.64
CA MET A 120 -2.62 2.36 -9.20
C MET A 120 -3.96 2.72 -8.58
N LEU A 121 -4.41 1.84 -7.69
CA LEU A 121 -5.45 2.08 -6.71
C LEU A 121 -4.87 1.70 -5.34
N GLY A 122 -5.20 2.43 -4.27
CA GLY A 122 -4.65 2.15 -2.94
C GLY A 122 -5.47 2.82 -1.84
N TRP A 123 -5.22 2.43 -0.60
CA TRP A 123 -5.85 3.05 0.58
C TRP A 123 -5.42 4.51 0.75
N ASP A 124 -6.11 5.25 1.63
CA ASP A 124 -5.88 6.68 1.81
C ASP A 124 -4.45 7.03 2.25
N GLU A 125 -3.75 6.13 2.95
CA GLU A 125 -2.34 6.30 3.29
C GLU A 125 -1.38 6.33 2.09
N VAL A 126 -1.80 5.82 0.93
CA VAL A 126 -0.99 5.86 -0.30
C VAL A 126 -0.90 7.27 -0.89
N TYR A 127 -1.86 8.14 -0.58
CA TYR A 127 -1.95 9.47 -1.17
C TYR A 127 -0.66 10.30 -0.92
N HIS A 128 -0.12 10.83 -2.01
CA HIS A 128 0.98 11.80 -1.99
C HIS A 128 0.86 12.72 -3.21
N PRO A 129 1.12 14.03 -3.10
CA PRO A 129 0.96 14.99 -4.21
C PRO A 129 1.84 14.70 -5.44
N ASP A 130 2.95 13.99 -5.25
CA ASP A 130 3.86 13.59 -6.35
C ASP A 130 3.34 12.41 -7.18
N LEU A 131 2.29 11.70 -6.73
CA LEU A 131 1.67 10.64 -7.51
C LEU A 131 0.79 11.22 -8.63
N PRO A 132 0.71 10.57 -9.81
CA PRO A 132 -0.04 11.11 -10.93
C PRO A 132 -1.54 11.11 -10.65
N LYS A 133 -2.26 12.09 -11.22
CA LYS A 133 -3.73 12.23 -11.05
C LYS A 133 -4.53 11.05 -11.62
N SER A 134 -3.88 10.13 -12.33
CA SER A 134 -4.47 8.90 -12.84
C SER A 134 -4.74 7.85 -11.75
N ILE A 135 -4.12 7.95 -10.57
CA ILE A 135 -4.38 7.00 -9.47
C ILE A 135 -5.80 7.17 -8.91
N VAL A 136 -6.24 6.17 -8.17
CA VAL A 136 -7.51 6.19 -7.43
C VAL A 136 -7.21 5.95 -5.95
N ILE A 137 -7.77 6.78 -5.08
CA ILE A 137 -7.60 6.64 -3.62
C ILE A 137 -8.88 6.06 -3.02
N GLN A 138 -8.77 4.98 -2.27
CA GLN A 138 -9.88 4.36 -1.56
C GLN A 138 -9.83 4.81 -0.09
N SER A 139 -10.76 5.68 0.30
CA SER A 139 -10.84 6.19 1.66
C SER A 139 -11.53 5.20 2.58
N TRP A 140 -10.84 4.84 3.66
CA TRP A 140 -11.40 4.01 4.71
C TRP A 140 -11.41 4.71 6.08
N GLN A 141 -10.51 5.67 6.29
CA GLN A 141 -10.41 6.41 7.55
C GLN A 141 -11.52 7.46 7.72
N GLY A 142 -12.13 7.96 6.64
CA GLY A 142 -13.24 8.92 6.75
C GLY A 142 -13.60 9.70 5.47
N GLN A 143 -14.77 10.32 5.46
CA GLN A 143 -15.21 11.18 4.34
C GLN A 143 -14.30 12.40 4.14
N ASP A 144 -13.69 12.92 5.20
CA ASP A 144 -12.79 14.08 5.12
C ASP A 144 -11.53 13.77 4.29
N ALA A 145 -10.95 12.57 4.46
CA ALA A 145 -9.81 12.12 3.66
C ALA A 145 -10.17 12.03 2.16
N LEU A 146 -11.38 11.55 1.84
CA LEU A 146 -11.88 11.52 0.47
C LEU A 146 -12.08 12.93 -0.11
N SER A 147 -12.67 13.84 0.67
CA SER A 147 -12.91 15.22 0.24
C SER A 147 -11.61 15.93 -0.13
N GLU A 148 -10.56 15.72 0.66
CA GLU A 148 -9.25 16.33 0.41
C GLU A 148 -8.60 15.82 -0.88
N VAL A 149 -8.57 14.50 -1.11
CA VAL A 149 -7.97 13.96 -2.34
C VAL A 149 -8.74 14.37 -3.60
N VAL A 150 -10.08 14.47 -3.51
CA VAL A 150 -10.92 14.93 -4.63
C VAL A 150 -10.69 16.41 -4.94
N LYS A 151 -10.57 17.28 -3.92
CA LYS A 151 -10.22 18.70 -4.11
C LYS A 151 -8.88 18.88 -4.82
N GLN A 152 -7.97 17.94 -4.62
CA GLN A 152 -6.67 17.92 -5.28
C GLN A 152 -6.68 17.26 -6.67
N GLY A 153 -7.85 16.90 -7.19
CA GLY A 153 -8.04 16.39 -8.54
C GLY A 153 -7.77 14.90 -8.70
N TYR A 154 -7.69 14.13 -7.61
CA TYR A 154 -7.66 12.67 -7.66
C TYR A 154 -9.08 12.11 -7.74
N ARG A 155 -9.18 10.87 -8.23
CA ARG A 155 -10.41 10.09 -8.13
C ARG A 155 -10.40 9.34 -6.81
N GLY A 156 -11.58 9.21 -6.21
CA GLY A 156 -11.69 8.52 -4.94
C GLY A 156 -12.86 7.55 -4.86
N ILE A 157 -12.73 6.56 -3.97
CA ILE A 157 -13.76 5.59 -3.59
C ILE A 157 -13.98 5.73 -2.09
N LEU A 158 -15.23 5.69 -1.63
CA LEU A 158 -15.57 5.69 -0.21
C LEU A 158 -15.86 4.27 0.28
N SER A 159 -15.06 3.77 1.22
CA SER A 159 -15.32 2.50 1.94
C SER A 159 -15.65 2.73 3.41
N THR A 160 -15.26 3.87 3.99
CA THR A 160 -15.67 4.21 5.37
C THR A 160 -17.19 4.18 5.51
N GLY A 161 -17.68 3.67 6.63
CA GLY A 161 -19.11 3.44 6.83
C GLY A 161 -19.70 2.21 6.12
N PHE A 162 -18.93 1.51 5.27
CA PHE A 162 -19.34 0.26 4.59
C PHE A 162 -18.54 -0.98 5.05
N TYR A 163 -17.98 -0.94 6.25
CA TYR A 163 -17.32 -2.09 6.90
C TYR A 163 -18.38 -3.08 7.41
N LEU A 164 -18.77 -4.03 6.54
CA LEU A 164 -19.83 -5.01 6.82
C LEU A 164 -19.39 -6.13 7.77
N ASP A 165 -18.09 -6.27 8.02
CA ASP A 165 -17.50 -7.16 9.02
C ASP A 165 -17.77 -6.67 10.45
N GLN A 166 -17.97 -5.36 10.63
CA GLN A 166 -18.37 -4.79 11.91
C GLN A 166 -19.85 -5.06 12.17
N PRO A 167 -20.26 -5.31 13.43
CA PRO A 167 -21.64 -5.66 13.79
C PRO A 167 -22.56 -4.41 13.80
N GLN A 168 -22.59 -3.67 12.70
CA GLN A 168 -23.44 -2.51 12.49
C GLN A 168 -24.77 -2.91 11.86
N SER A 169 -25.81 -2.10 12.10
CA SER A 169 -27.12 -2.32 11.47
C SER A 169 -27.10 -1.94 9.99
N ALA A 170 -27.98 -2.53 9.18
CA ALA A 170 -28.17 -2.11 7.79
C ALA A 170 -28.47 -0.60 7.65
N ALA A 171 -29.20 -0.03 8.61
CA ALA A 171 -29.50 1.41 8.65
C ALA A 171 -28.26 2.29 8.84
N TYR A 172 -27.23 1.80 9.55
CA TYR A 172 -25.96 2.50 9.71
C TYR A 172 -25.23 2.64 8.37
N HIS A 173 -25.27 1.62 7.52
CA HIS A 173 -24.64 1.66 6.20
C HIS A 173 -25.48 2.49 5.21
N TYR A 174 -26.81 2.32 5.24
CA TYR A 174 -27.73 2.98 4.31
C TYR A 174 -27.71 4.51 4.40
N ARG A 175 -27.41 5.08 5.57
CA ARG A 175 -27.34 6.54 5.77
C ARG A 175 -26.05 7.20 5.24
N ASN A 176 -25.06 6.42 4.80
CA ASN A 176 -23.80 6.98 4.31
C ASN A 176 -23.98 7.43 2.86
N GLU A 177 -23.73 8.71 2.59
CA GLU A 177 -23.73 9.28 1.24
C GLU A 177 -22.29 9.43 0.73
N PRO A 178 -21.93 8.78 -0.40
CA PRO A 178 -20.61 8.91 -1.04
C PRO A 178 -20.36 10.27 -1.69
#